data_AF-A0A2E7U0H7-F1
#
_entry.id   AF-A0A2E7U0H7-F1
#
_cell.length_a   1.000
_cell.length_b   1.000
_cell.length_c   1.000
_cell.angle_alpha   90.00
_cell.angle_beta   90.00
_cell.angle_gamma   90.00
#
_symmetry.space_group_name_H-M   'P 1'
#
loop_
_entity.id
_entity.type
_entity.pdbx_description
1 polymer ?
#
loop_
_entity_poly.entity_id
_entity_poly.type
_entity_poly.pdbx_seq_one_letter_code
_entity_poly.pdbx_strand_id
1 'polypeptide(L)' 'MSEFDSVLYVRVSADLLKKLDRIAIQEMKSHAGKKITRSDVARRILLDEIVRTRKKKKRAV' A
#
# COMPACT_ATOMS: atom_id res chain seq x y z
N MET A 1 -8.13 19.44 6.97
CA MET A 1 -8.39 17.98 6.95
C MET A 1 -9.11 17.71 5.65
N SER A 2 -8.46 16.98 4.74
CA SER A 2 -8.72 17.04 3.29
C SER A 2 -9.88 16.12 2.87
N GLU A 3 -10.67 16.54 1.89
CA GLU A 3 -11.83 15.88 1.29
C GLU A 3 -11.55 14.52 0.62
N PHE A 4 -10.37 13.94 0.86
CA PHE A 4 -9.83 12.74 0.21
C PHE A 4 -9.54 11.57 1.16
N ASP A 5 -9.90 11.66 2.45
CA ASP A 5 -9.84 10.53 3.38
C ASP A 5 -11.01 9.54 3.17
N SER A 6 -11.28 9.16 1.92
CA SER A 6 -12.25 8.11 1.61
C SER A 6 -11.67 6.75 2.03
N VAL A 7 -12.37 6.04 2.93
CA VAL A 7 -12.00 4.68 3.33
C VAL A 7 -12.42 3.71 2.24
N LEU A 8 -11.45 3.02 1.62
CA LEU A 8 -11.70 1.94 0.68
C LEU A 8 -11.57 0.58 1.38
N TYR A 9 -12.67 -0.17 1.45
CA TYR A 9 -12.66 -1.55 1.92
C TYR A 9 -12.35 -2.49 0.75
N VAL A 10 -11.27 -3.26 0.86
CA VAL A 10 -10.84 -4.21 -0.17
C VAL A 10 -10.82 -5.61 0.43
N ARG A 11 -11.41 -6.58 -0.28
CA ARG A 11 -11.26 -8.00 0.05
C ARG A 11 -9.99 -8.53 -0.60
N VAL A 12 -9.16 -9.19 0.20
CA VAL A 12 -7.92 -9.82 -0.25
C VAL A 12 -7.88 -11.27 0.22
N SER A 13 -7.06 -12.10 -0.44
CA SER A 13 -6.82 -13.46 0.03
C SER A 13 -6.10 -13.47 1.37
N ALA A 14 -6.30 -14.52 2.15
CA ALA A 14 -5.64 -14.69 3.45
C ALA A 14 -4.10 -14.69 3.32
N ASP A 15 -3.56 -15.25 2.24
CA ASP A 15 -2.13 -15.26 1.99
C ASP A 15 -1.56 -13.87 1.68
N LEU A 16 -2.30 -13.05 0.93
CA LEU A 16 -1.91 -11.67 0.68
C LEU A 16 -1.96 -10.86 1.98
N LEU A 17 -2.98 -11.06 2.82
CA LEU A 17 -3.07 -10.43 4.13
C LEU A 17 -1.86 -10.78 5.02
N LYS A 18 -1.48 -12.07 5.11
CA LYS A 18 -0.28 -12.52 5.84
C LYS A 18 1.02 -11.94 5.28
N LYS A 19 1.10 -11.69 3.96
CA LYS A 19 2.27 -11.03 3.35
C LYS A 19 2.34 -9.56 3.73
N LEU A 20 1.22 -8.84 3.69
CA LEU A 20 1.13 -7.44 4.10
C LEU A 20 1.50 -7.26 5.58
N ASP A 21 1.01 -8.14 6.45
CA ASP A 21 1.35 -8.12 7.88
C ASP A 21 2.85 -8.32 8.12
N ARG A 22 3.48 -9.28 7.42
CA ARG A 22 4.93 -9.52 7.54
C ARG A 22 5.76 -8.30 7.13
N ILE A 23 5.39 -7.65 6.02
CA ILE A 23 6.08 -6.44 5.55
C ILE A 23 5.90 -5.30 6.57
N ALA A 24 4.68 -5.08 7.08
CA ALA A 24 4.43 -4.06 8.08
C ALA A 24 5.28 -4.29 9.35
N ILE A 25 5.34 -5.52 9.85
CA ILE A 25 6.18 -5.88 11.02
C ILE A 25 7.67 -5.62 10.73
N GLN A 26 8.15 -5.95 9.53
CA GLN A 26 9.54 -5.68 9.13
C GLN A 26 9.83 -4.18 9.08
N GLU A 27 8.95 -3.39 8.48
CA GLU A 27 9.11 -1.95 8.36
C GLU A 27 9.02 -1.23 9.71
N MET A 28 8.17 -1.70 10.62
CA MET A 28 8.13 -1.22 12.00
C MET A 28 9.45 -1.46 12.75
N LYS A 29 10.19 -2.53 12.43
CA LYS A 29 11.53 -2.77 12.99
C LYS A 29 12.58 -1.84 12.39
N SER A 30 12.49 -1.55 11.09
CA SER A 30 13.44 -0.69 10.38
C SER A 30 13.25 0.80 10.65
N HIS A 31 12.03 1.24 10.95
CA HIS A 31 11.71 2.63 11.27
C HIS A 31 11.39 2.79 12.75
N ALA A 32 12.43 2.90 13.57
CA ALA A 32 12.30 3.18 15.00
C ALA A 32 11.35 4.38 15.24
N GLY A 33 10.21 4.12 15.89
CA GLY A 33 9.25 5.14 16.30
C GLY A 33 8.06 5.40 15.35
N LYS A 34 8.02 4.83 14.13
CA LYS A 34 6.86 4.98 13.23
C LYS A 34 5.92 3.78 13.33
N LYS A 35 4.63 4.02 13.63
CA LYS A 35 3.57 3.00 13.56
C LYS A 35 3.22 2.76 12.09
N ILE A 36 3.82 1.73 11.49
CA ILE A 36 3.52 1.31 10.11
C ILE A 36 2.52 0.16 10.18
N THR A 37 1.33 0.37 9.60
CA THR A 37 0.26 -0.63 9.59
C THR A 37 0.24 -1.38 8.26
N ARG A 38 -0.45 -2.54 8.24
CA ARG A 38 -0.76 -3.26 6.99
C ARG A 38 -1.49 -2.39 5.95
N SER A 39 -2.31 -1.44 6.41
CA SER A 39 -3.05 -0.53 5.53
C SER A 39 -2.11 0.47 4.86
N ASP A 40 -1.05 0.90 5.54
CA ASP A 40 -0.04 1.79 4.97
C ASP A 40 0.76 1.06 3.88
N VAL A 41 1.15 -0.19 4.15
CA VAL A 41 1.83 -1.05 3.18
C VAL A 41 0.95 -1.27 1.96
N ALA A 42 -0.33 -1.63 2.16
CA ALA A 42 -1.28 -1.84 1.08
C ALA A 42 -1.49 -0.56 0.24
N ARG A 43 -1.67 0.59 0.91
CA ARG A 43 -1.82 1.89 0.26
C ARG A 43 -0.61 2.22 -0.62
N ARG A 44 0.61 2.03 -0.12
CA ARG A 44 1.85 2.29 -0.88
C ARG A 44 1.93 1.42 -2.13
N ILE A 45 1.71 0.12 -2.00
CA ILE A 45 1.74 -0.82 -3.14
C ILE A 45 0.71 -0.43 -4.20
N LEU A 46 -0.51 -0.07 -3.79
CA LEU A 46 -1.55 0.36 -4.72
C LEU A 46 -1.20 1.66 -5.44
N LEU A 47 -0.67 2.66 -4.73
CA LEU A 47 -0.22 3.91 -5.34
C LEU A 47 0.90 3.68 -6.34
N ASP A 48 1.88 2.85 -6.00
CA ASP A 48 2.99 2.50 -6.89
C ASP A 48 2.49 1.84 -8.19
N GLU A 49 1.52 0.93 -8.09
CA GLU A 49 0.95 0.28 -9.26
C GLU A 49 0.10 1.23 -10.11
N ILE A 50 -0.64 2.16 -9.50
CA ILE A 50 -1.37 3.23 -10.21
C ILE A 50 -0.39 4.11 -10.99
N VAL A 51 0.71 4.54 -10.36
CA VAL A 51 1.75 5.35 -11.02
C VAL A 51 2.40 4.57 -12.16
N ARG A 52 2.73 3.30 -11.93
CA ARG A 52 3.30 2.40 -12.96
C ARG A 52 2.35 2.25 -14.15
N THR A 53 1.08 2.02 -13.90
CA THR A 53 0.04 1.88 -14.93
C THR A 53 -0.09 3.16 -15.75
N ARG A 54 -0.04 4.33 -15.11
CA ARG A 54 -0.05 5.63 -15.81
C ARG A 54 1.20 5.83 -16.68
N LYS A 55 2.38 5.41 -16.22
CA LYS A 55 3.62 5.51 -17.00
C LYS A 55 3.63 4.55 -18.21
N LYS A 56 3.15 3.31 -18.03
CA LYS A 56 3.03 2.35 -19.14
C LYS A 56 2.10 2.88 -20.24
N LYS A 57 0.95 3.46 -19.87
CA LYS A 57 0.03 4.08 -20.83
C LYS A 57 0.67 5.23 -21.61
N LYS A 58 1.47 6.09 -20.97
CA LYS A 58 2.20 7.17 -21.67
C LYS A 58 3.27 6.70 -22.66
N ARG A 59 3.80 5.48 -22.49
CA ARG A 59 4.82 4.92 -23.39
C ARG A 59 4.22 4.15 -24.58
N ALA A 60 2.94 3.81 -24.48
CA ALA A 60 2.17 3.20 -25.57
C ALA A 60 1.43 4.24 -26.43
N VAL A 61 1.73 5.53 -26.22
CA VAL A 61 1.32 6.66 -27.06
C VAL A 61 2.56 7.18 -27.78
#